data_AF-A0A954RRB2-F1
#
_entry.id   AF-A0A954RRB2-F1
#
_cell.length_a   1.000
_cell.length_b   1.000
_cell.length_c   1.000
_cell.angle_alpha   90.00
_cell.angle_beta   90.00
_cell.angle_gamma   90.00
#
_symmetry.space_group_name_H-M   'P 1'
#
loop_
_entity.id
_entity.type
_entity.pdbx_description
1 polymer ?
#
loop_
_entity_poly.entity_id
_entity_poly.type
_entity_poly.pdbx_seq_one_letter_code
_entity_poly.pdbx_strand_id
1 'polypeptide(L)'
;MPDNQPASRIDGKTFVLVHRSSDEYQWNQATNAIAHLGGELVQKVTPDLDYLVILDLRPTKISKEERRVKKLGPEGEAIQVLNRRDFCELISPTPEEAWALLTGGEEGLAEWRLRRDDLSETPIDLSGADLRGRKLNQIVLYRVKLDDADLEGADLSGSCLGELVRVNLDGALLKGAYVPYLVDCSLRGADLTHVRLNPAVITRSDFTGAKLTRINGSYTVSQRAIFQEADLTRAELDNSSFLEANFDRANLTEAQLDRCDLTGASFRGADLRGARLNRAKLINADLSHAKFVGANLAGADLTGATVEGTDFEGANLYAANLDALGPGKPLHLLPPPPIAWERIGPNMRILEETWQKVRYFDTSICIDPDGSETEFLQLIIDAYGSSSARAFASTPTGSHPCQAETICEAMLEMAQRWPDAELYLETLRVRTGSVRGTPKELAEQTLAAWHEAFAQPFPSRD
;
A
#
# COMPACT_ATOMS: atom_id res chain seq x y z
N MET A 1 19.68 40.48 -9.77
CA MET A 1 19.63 41.45 -8.65
C MET A 1 20.01 40.68 -7.40
N PRO A 2 21.27 40.71 -6.94
CA PRO A 2 21.58 40.33 -5.56
C PRO A 2 21.66 41.61 -4.72
N ASP A 3 21.18 41.55 -3.47
CA ASP A 3 21.59 42.42 -2.33
C ASP A 3 20.52 42.55 -1.22
N ASN A 4 19.58 41.60 -1.09
CA ASN A 4 18.81 41.54 0.15
C ASN A 4 18.28 40.14 0.48
N GLN A 5 19.10 39.10 0.27
CA GLN A 5 18.86 37.84 0.97
C GLN A 5 19.27 38.04 2.43
N PRO A 6 18.40 37.74 3.40
CA PRO A 6 18.79 37.78 4.81
C PRO A 6 20.03 36.90 5.00
N ALA A 7 21.03 37.41 5.72
CA ALA A 7 22.20 36.63 6.07
C ALA A 7 21.75 35.37 6.84
N SER A 8 22.25 34.21 6.42
CA SER A 8 21.99 32.95 7.10
C SER A 8 22.29 33.05 8.59
N ARG A 9 21.53 32.34 9.42
CA ARG A 9 21.71 32.33 10.89
C ARG A 9 23.11 31.86 11.33
N ILE A 10 23.82 31.16 10.45
CA ILE A 10 25.16 30.61 10.69
C ILE A 10 26.28 31.35 9.95
N ASP A 11 25.97 32.46 9.29
CA ASP A 11 26.96 33.28 8.60
C ASP A 11 28.01 33.83 9.59
N GLY A 12 29.29 33.64 9.27
CA GLY A 12 30.43 34.01 10.12
C GLY A 12 30.58 33.19 11.40
N LYS A 13 29.82 32.10 11.58
CA LYS A 13 29.91 31.23 12.76
C LYS A 13 30.92 30.10 12.56
N THR A 14 31.62 29.75 13.64
CA THR A 14 32.65 28.71 13.63
C THR A 14 32.11 27.35 14.06
N PHE A 15 32.49 26.30 13.33
CA PHE A 15 32.01 24.94 13.54
C PHE A 15 33.16 23.94 13.67
N VAL A 16 33.02 23.01 14.61
CA VAL A 16 33.78 21.76 14.63
C VAL A 16 32.79 20.62 14.40
N LEU A 17 32.99 19.85 13.33
CA LEU A 17 32.22 18.63 13.07
C LEU A 17 32.91 17.42 13.70
N VAL A 18 32.13 16.58 14.37
CA VAL A 18 32.54 15.31 14.95
C VAL A 18 31.74 14.20 14.31
N HIS A 19 32.46 13.21 13.77
CA HIS A 19 31.88 12.04 13.13
C HIS A 19 32.75 10.84 13.45
N ARG A 20 32.15 9.72 13.91
CA ARG A 20 32.87 8.46 14.13
C ARG A 20 32.40 7.33 13.23
N SER A 21 31.40 7.58 12.39
CA SER A 21 30.90 6.59 11.45
C SER A 21 31.73 6.61 10.16
N SER A 22 31.60 5.59 9.32
CA SER A 22 32.17 5.58 7.96
C SER A 22 31.25 6.22 6.93
N ASP A 23 30.16 6.86 7.37
CA ASP A 23 29.16 7.50 6.51
C ASP A 23 29.66 8.87 6.00
N GLU A 24 30.55 8.82 5.01
CA GLU A 24 31.10 10.03 4.34
C GLU A 24 30.00 10.93 3.77
N TYR A 25 28.82 10.39 3.47
CA TYR A 25 27.72 11.16 2.90
C TYR A 25 27.23 12.24 3.88
N GLN A 26 26.96 11.88 5.14
CA GLN A 26 26.48 12.84 6.14
C GLN A 26 27.50 13.92 6.46
N TRP A 27 28.78 13.53 6.53
CA TRP A 27 29.88 14.47 6.72
C TRP A 27 29.94 15.49 5.58
N ASN A 28 29.86 15.02 4.34
CA ASN A 28 29.90 15.87 3.16
C ASN A 28 28.69 16.81 3.11
N GLN A 29 27.48 16.33 3.44
CA GLN A 29 26.29 17.18 3.49
C GLN A 29 26.41 18.30 4.52
N ALA A 30 26.82 17.98 5.76
CA ALA A 30 27.00 19.00 6.80
C ALA A 30 28.11 20.01 6.44
N THR A 31 29.21 19.52 5.86
CA THR A 31 30.33 20.35 5.40
C THR A 31 29.89 21.33 4.31
N ASN A 32 29.17 20.82 3.30
CA ASN A 32 28.66 21.63 2.20
C ASN A 32 27.63 22.66 2.69
N ALA A 33 26.73 22.26 3.59
CA ALA A 33 25.75 23.17 4.17
C ALA A 33 26.40 24.31 4.94
N ILE A 34 27.38 24.01 5.82
CA ILE A 34 28.10 25.04 6.58
C ILE A 34 28.80 26.03 5.64
N ALA A 35 29.55 25.52 4.67
CA ALA A 35 30.29 26.36 3.73
C ALA A 35 29.37 27.22 2.85
N HIS A 36 28.27 26.63 2.34
CA HIS A 36 27.31 27.33 1.49
C HIS A 36 26.56 28.44 2.24
N LEU A 37 26.33 28.26 3.55
CA LEU A 37 25.60 29.19 4.41
C LEU A 37 26.49 30.19 5.15
N GLY A 38 27.77 30.30 4.78
CA GLY A 38 28.71 31.29 5.33
C GLY A 38 29.37 30.91 6.66
N GLY A 39 29.19 29.67 7.13
CA GLY A 39 29.88 29.18 8.32
C GLY A 39 31.32 28.73 8.02
N GLU A 40 32.18 28.81 9.03
CA GLU A 40 33.59 28.44 8.94
C GLU A 40 33.88 27.13 9.67
N LEU A 41 34.41 26.13 8.94
CA LEU A 41 34.88 24.89 9.54
C LEU A 41 36.30 25.05 10.10
N VAL A 42 36.45 24.85 11.40
CA VAL A 42 37.73 24.88 12.09
C VAL A 42 38.15 23.48 12.56
N GLN A 43 39.46 23.24 12.62
CA GLN A 43 40.01 21.91 12.94
C GLN A 43 40.05 21.58 14.44
N LYS A 44 39.90 22.59 15.30
CA LYS A 44 40.19 22.47 16.73
C LYS A 44 39.11 23.19 17.53
N VAL A 45 38.65 22.53 18.60
CA VAL A 45 37.90 23.21 19.67
C VAL A 45 38.82 24.25 20.31
N THR A 46 38.38 25.51 20.26
CA THR A 46 38.97 26.72 20.85
C THR A 46 37.91 27.46 21.70
N PRO A 47 38.30 28.37 22.62
CA PRO A 47 37.36 29.13 23.45
C PRO A 47 36.33 29.97 22.70
N ASP A 48 36.66 30.40 21.48
CA ASP A 48 35.84 31.24 20.61
C ASP A 48 34.94 30.43 19.65
N LEU A 49 34.92 29.11 19.77
CA LEU A 49 34.07 28.23 18.94
C LEU A 49 32.59 28.49 19.20
N ASP A 50 31.78 28.67 18.16
CA ASP A 50 30.33 28.82 18.32
C ASP A 50 29.63 27.46 18.48
N TYR A 51 29.93 26.49 17.61
CA TYR A 51 29.21 25.21 17.53
C TYR A 51 30.13 23.99 17.47
N LEU A 52 29.81 22.99 18.29
CA LEU A 52 30.33 21.62 18.17
C LEU A 52 29.19 20.71 17.68
N VAL A 53 29.29 20.17 16.47
CA VAL A 53 28.24 19.32 15.90
C VAL A 53 28.67 17.86 15.94
N ILE A 54 27.83 17.01 16.51
CA ILE A 54 28.03 15.57 16.63
C ILE A 54 27.05 14.86 15.71
N LEU A 55 27.55 14.34 14.60
CA LEU A 55 26.72 13.70 13.57
C LEU A 55 26.35 12.22 13.89
N ASP A 56 26.91 11.65 14.96
CA ASP A 56 26.74 10.24 15.31
C ASP A 56 25.40 9.92 16.01
N LEU A 57 24.80 8.78 15.64
CA LEU A 57 23.54 8.29 16.21
C LEU A 57 23.71 7.39 17.46
N ARG A 58 24.96 7.12 17.92
CA ARG A 58 25.21 6.18 19.04
C ARG A 58 25.69 6.90 20.31
N PRO A 59 24.83 7.04 21.34
CA PRO A 59 25.07 7.95 22.48
C PRO A 59 25.99 7.38 23.58
N THR A 60 26.71 6.27 23.37
CA THR A 60 27.29 5.53 24.50
C THR A 60 28.67 6.01 24.97
N LYS A 61 29.35 6.90 24.25
CA LYS A 61 30.67 7.46 24.66
C LYS A 61 30.81 8.93 24.26
N ILE A 62 31.26 9.77 25.20
CA ILE A 62 31.65 11.17 24.97
C ILE A 62 32.92 11.25 24.10
N SER A 63 32.91 12.11 23.07
CA SER A 63 34.00 12.33 22.10
C SER A 63 35.20 13.01 22.73
N LYS A 64 36.34 12.98 22.01
CA LYS A 64 37.55 13.68 22.43
C LYS A 64 37.31 15.19 22.44
N GLU A 65 36.53 15.67 21.50
CA GLU A 65 36.16 17.07 21.26
C GLU A 65 35.18 17.55 22.34
N GLU A 66 34.14 16.79 22.67
CA GLU A 66 33.25 17.09 23.81
C GLU A 66 34.00 17.12 25.14
N ARG A 67 34.95 16.18 25.37
CA ARG A 67 35.82 16.23 26.56
C ARG A 67 36.70 17.47 26.58
N ARG A 68 37.03 18.02 25.40
CA ARG A 68 37.85 19.22 25.29
C ARG A 68 37.04 20.47 25.59
N VAL A 69 35.79 20.55 25.11
CA VAL A 69 34.83 21.59 25.52
C VAL A 69 34.69 21.61 27.05
N LYS A 70 34.46 20.46 27.69
CA LYS A 70 34.35 20.38 29.16
C LYS A 70 35.59 20.86 29.92
N LYS A 71 36.79 20.82 29.32
CA LYS A 71 38.04 21.26 29.95
C LYS A 71 38.27 22.77 29.86
N LEU A 72 37.51 23.49 29.04
CA LEU A 72 37.57 24.94 28.93
C LEU A 72 36.89 25.65 30.11
N GLY A 73 36.18 24.93 30.99
CA GLY A 73 35.49 25.52 32.13
C GLY A 73 34.40 26.49 31.67
N PRO A 74 34.30 27.71 32.22
CA PRO A 74 33.26 28.68 31.86
C PRO A 74 33.19 29.04 30.37
N GLU A 75 34.33 29.08 29.66
CA GLU A 75 34.37 29.36 28.22
C GLU A 75 33.72 28.24 27.40
N GLY A 76 33.83 26.99 27.87
CA GLY A 76 33.21 25.83 27.22
C GLY A 76 31.70 25.79 27.35
N GLU A 77 31.11 26.48 28.34
CA GLU A 77 29.66 26.59 28.51
C GLU A 77 29.00 27.47 27.44
N ALA A 78 29.77 28.35 26.79
CA ALA A 78 29.29 29.17 25.67
C ALA A 78 29.19 28.40 24.34
N ILE A 79 29.90 27.28 24.20
CA ILE A 79 29.93 26.46 22.98
C ILE A 79 28.65 25.64 22.90
N GLN A 80 27.87 25.80 21.84
CA GLN A 80 26.65 25.02 21.63
C GLN A 80 27.00 23.64 21.07
N VAL A 81 26.68 22.60 21.82
CA VAL A 81 26.87 21.20 21.39
C VAL A 81 25.57 20.70 20.76
N LEU A 82 25.61 20.43 19.46
CA LEU A 82 24.45 20.04 18.67
C LEU A 82 24.57 18.57 18.25
N ASN A 83 23.49 17.81 18.38
CA ASN A 83 23.40 16.53 17.69
C ASN A 83 23.00 16.76 16.21
N ARG A 84 22.93 15.68 15.39
CA ARG A 84 22.53 15.80 13.98
C ARG A 84 21.18 16.51 13.78
N ARG A 85 20.17 16.17 14.58
CA ARG A 85 18.83 16.77 14.49
C ARG A 85 18.88 18.25 14.83
N ASP A 86 19.53 18.63 15.93
CA ASP A 86 19.64 20.04 16.34
C ASP A 86 20.40 20.88 15.30
N PHE A 87 21.38 20.28 14.60
CA PHE A 87 22.06 20.93 13.48
C PHE A 87 21.13 21.14 12.28
N CYS A 88 20.31 20.14 11.91
CA CYS A 88 19.29 20.30 10.86
C CYS A 88 18.25 21.38 11.23
N GLU A 89 17.89 21.51 12.52
CA GLU A 89 17.01 22.58 13.01
C GLU A 89 17.68 23.96 12.93
N LEU A 90 18.98 24.06 13.22
CA LEU A 90 19.75 25.32 13.14
C LEU A 90 19.79 25.87 11.71
N ILE A 91 20.02 25.00 10.72
CA ILE A 91 20.15 25.40 9.31
C ILE A 91 18.82 25.45 8.56
N SER A 92 17.72 25.01 9.17
CA SER A 92 16.39 25.04 8.56
C SER A 92 16.01 26.49 8.17
N PRO A 93 15.45 26.72 6.97
CA PRO A 93 15.05 28.05 6.55
C PRO A 93 13.91 28.63 7.38
N THR A 94 13.92 29.94 7.54
CA THR A 94 12.72 30.68 7.99
C THR A 94 11.64 30.60 6.91
N PRO A 95 10.36 30.91 7.22
CA PRO A 95 9.32 30.97 6.20
C PRO A 95 9.64 31.91 5.02
N GLU A 96 10.27 33.05 5.26
CA GLU A 96 10.67 34.01 4.23
C GLU A 96 11.78 33.46 3.33
N GLU A 97 12.79 32.82 3.94
CA GLU A 97 13.86 32.13 3.20
C GLU A 97 13.28 30.95 2.40
N ALA A 98 12.41 30.15 3.02
CA ALA A 98 11.77 29.01 2.39
C ALA A 98 11.04 29.40 1.11
N TRP A 99 10.25 30.49 1.16
CA TRP A 99 9.60 31.04 -0.01
C TRP A 99 10.60 31.49 -1.09
N ALA A 100 11.65 32.22 -0.70
CA ALA A 100 12.68 32.67 -1.63
C ALA A 100 13.41 31.49 -2.30
N LEU A 101 13.69 30.42 -1.56
CA LEU A 101 14.33 29.22 -2.07
C LEU A 101 13.44 28.46 -3.06
N LEU A 102 12.17 28.24 -2.73
CA LEU A 102 11.23 27.51 -3.59
C LEU A 102 10.87 28.30 -4.87
N THR A 103 11.02 29.62 -4.86
CA THR A 103 10.80 30.48 -6.03
C THR A 103 12.08 30.89 -6.76
N GLY A 104 13.25 30.59 -6.19
CA GLY A 104 14.58 31.00 -6.67
C GLY A 104 15.16 30.16 -7.82
N GLY A 105 14.41 29.19 -8.36
CA GLY A 105 14.90 28.29 -9.41
C GLY A 105 15.90 27.26 -8.89
N GLU A 106 16.73 26.70 -9.78
CA GLU A 106 17.62 25.56 -9.45
C GLU A 106 18.60 25.86 -8.30
N GLU A 107 19.12 27.08 -8.21
CA GLU A 107 20.03 27.48 -7.12
C GLU A 107 19.31 27.48 -5.76
N GLY A 108 18.10 28.06 -5.71
CA GLY A 108 17.28 28.04 -4.50
C GLY A 108 16.87 26.63 -4.08
N LEU A 109 16.59 25.75 -5.06
CA LEU A 109 16.25 24.36 -4.79
C LEU A 109 17.46 23.52 -4.39
N ALA A 110 18.65 23.81 -4.91
CA ALA A 110 19.89 23.18 -4.48
C ALA A 110 20.17 23.51 -3.00
N GLU A 111 20.02 24.79 -2.62
CA GLU A 111 20.14 25.19 -1.23
C GLU A 111 19.03 24.61 -0.35
N TRP A 112 17.78 24.54 -0.82
CA TRP A 112 16.71 23.84 -0.10
C TRP A 112 17.13 22.41 0.24
N ARG A 113 17.64 21.65 -0.73
CA ARG A 113 18.07 20.25 -0.55
C ARG A 113 19.28 20.10 0.40
N LEU A 114 20.07 21.15 0.58
CA LEU A 114 21.13 21.19 1.61
C LEU A 114 20.59 21.43 3.01
N ARG A 115 19.56 22.27 3.12
CA ARG A 115 18.99 22.74 4.40
C ARG A 115 17.85 21.87 4.93
N ARG A 116 17.18 21.14 4.04
CA ARG A 116 15.97 20.38 4.33
C ARG A 116 16.13 18.94 3.88
N ASP A 117 16.19 18.06 4.86
CA ASP A 117 16.07 16.62 4.73
C ASP A 117 14.81 16.10 5.45
N ASP A 118 14.67 14.78 5.54
CA ASP A 118 13.57 14.11 6.22
C ASP A 118 13.65 14.19 7.76
N LEU A 119 14.77 14.64 8.34
CA LEU A 119 14.94 14.79 9.79
C LEU A 119 14.51 16.14 10.33
N SER A 120 14.44 17.18 9.49
CA SER A 120 14.08 18.52 9.96
C SER A 120 12.66 18.51 10.56
N GLU A 121 12.54 18.88 11.83
CA GLU A 121 11.26 18.95 12.55
C GLU A 121 10.69 20.38 12.59
N THR A 122 11.50 21.37 12.20
CA THR A 122 11.10 22.78 12.21
C THR A 122 9.92 22.98 11.25
N PRO A 123 8.74 23.36 11.76
CA PRO A 123 7.59 23.61 10.91
C PRO A 123 7.82 24.90 10.12
N ILE A 124 7.53 24.86 8.83
CA ILE A 124 7.55 26.02 7.95
C ILE A 124 6.12 26.21 7.44
N ASP A 125 5.55 27.39 7.68
CA ASP A 125 4.21 27.73 7.21
C ASP A 125 4.30 28.54 5.92
N LEU A 126 3.85 27.92 4.83
CA LEU A 126 3.68 28.52 3.50
C LEU A 126 2.22 28.42 3.05
N SER A 127 1.28 28.52 4.00
CA SER A 127 -0.14 28.51 3.67
C SER A 127 -0.48 29.64 2.70
N GLY A 128 -1.31 29.36 1.69
CA GLY A 128 -1.70 30.32 0.65
C GLY A 128 -0.59 30.69 -0.36
N ALA A 129 0.53 29.96 -0.36
CA ALA A 129 1.64 30.20 -1.28
C ALA A 129 1.25 29.96 -2.75
N ASP A 130 1.66 30.86 -3.66
CA ASP A 130 1.52 30.70 -5.11
C ASP A 130 2.76 30.04 -5.71
N LEU A 131 2.70 28.72 -5.87
CA LEU A 131 3.75 27.86 -6.41
C LEU A 131 3.37 27.28 -7.77
N ARG A 132 2.47 27.94 -8.50
CA ARG A 132 2.01 27.48 -9.82
C ARG A 132 3.15 27.34 -10.83
N GLY A 133 3.14 26.24 -11.58
CA GLY A 133 4.10 25.94 -12.64
C GLY A 133 5.55 25.80 -12.18
N ARG A 134 5.82 25.76 -10.87
CA ARG A 134 7.18 25.69 -10.33
C ARG A 134 7.76 24.30 -10.53
N LYS A 135 9.08 24.24 -10.78
CA LYS A 135 9.83 22.99 -10.92
C LYS A 135 10.37 22.57 -9.55
N LEU A 136 9.57 21.84 -8.80
CA LEU A 136 9.84 21.41 -7.43
C LEU A 136 10.11 19.89 -7.39
N ASN A 137 10.77 19.33 -8.40
CA ASN A 137 11.05 17.90 -8.50
C ASN A 137 12.07 17.48 -7.44
N GLN A 138 11.90 16.27 -6.88
CA GLN A 138 12.76 15.70 -5.84
C GLN A 138 12.93 16.63 -4.62
N ILE A 139 11.89 17.38 -4.29
CA ILE A 139 11.89 18.28 -3.14
C ILE A 139 11.33 17.55 -1.91
N VAL A 140 11.86 17.86 -0.73
CA VAL A 140 11.27 17.41 0.53
C VAL A 140 10.44 18.55 1.12
N LEU A 141 9.13 18.42 1.03
CA LEU A 141 8.13 19.31 1.65
C LEU A 141 7.43 18.64 2.83
N TYR A 142 7.96 17.49 3.30
CA TYR A 142 7.51 16.85 4.52
C TYR A 142 7.65 17.83 5.70
N ARG A 143 6.55 18.10 6.42
CA ARG A 143 6.45 19.12 7.51
C ARG A 143 6.53 20.59 7.06
N VAL A 144 6.32 20.87 5.79
CA VAL A 144 5.98 22.21 5.31
C VAL A 144 4.47 22.28 5.22
N LYS A 145 3.87 23.24 5.92
CA LYS A 145 2.43 23.47 5.86
C LYS A 145 2.13 24.25 4.58
N LEU A 146 1.27 23.69 3.75
CA LEU A 146 0.90 24.22 2.44
C LEU A 146 -0.61 24.45 2.35
N ASP A 147 -1.30 24.61 3.49
CA ASP A 147 -2.74 24.80 3.50
C ASP A 147 -3.16 25.92 2.54
N ASP A 148 -4.18 25.70 1.72
CA ASP A 148 -4.69 26.69 0.77
C ASP A 148 -3.65 27.16 -0.29
N ALA A 149 -2.50 26.48 -0.43
CA ALA A 149 -1.50 26.82 -1.44
C ALA A 149 -1.95 26.40 -2.85
N ASP A 150 -1.40 27.10 -3.85
CA ASP A 150 -1.66 26.86 -5.26
C ASP A 150 -0.41 26.30 -5.94
N LEU A 151 -0.45 25.03 -6.30
CA LEU A 151 0.58 24.25 -6.99
C LEU A 151 0.10 23.80 -8.38
N GLU A 152 -0.86 24.52 -8.99
CA GLU A 152 -1.36 24.22 -10.33
C GLU A 152 -0.19 24.09 -11.33
N GLY A 153 -0.14 22.97 -12.04
CA GLY A 153 0.89 22.70 -13.06
C GLY A 153 2.32 22.59 -12.53
N ALA A 154 2.53 22.56 -11.21
CA ALA A 154 3.87 22.38 -10.64
C ALA A 154 4.43 21.00 -10.95
N ASP A 155 5.75 20.91 -11.14
CA ASP A 155 6.46 19.63 -11.24
C ASP A 155 6.95 19.23 -9.86
N LEU A 156 6.31 18.24 -9.26
CA LEU A 156 6.61 17.63 -7.97
C LEU A 156 7.11 16.18 -8.14
N SER A 157 7.66 15.85 -9.31
CA SER A 157 8.09 14.49 -9.62
C SER A 157 9.16 13.99 -8.64
N GLY A 158 8.94 12.82 -8.05
CA GLY A 158 9.85 12.22 -7.06
C GLY A 158 9.94 12.95 -5.73
N SER A 159 9.04 13.90 -5.46
CA SER A 159 9.06 14.70 -4.23
C SER A 159 8.41 13.98 -3.05
N CYS A 160 8.81 14.34 -1.83
CA CYS A 160 8.20 13.85 -0.59
C CYS A 160 7.31 14.94 -0.01
N LEU A 161 6.00 14.75 -0.09
CA LEU A 161 5.01 15.71 0.40
C LEU A 161 4.55 15.35 1.81
N GLY A 162 4.14 16.37 2.56
CA GLY A 162 3.54 16.22 3.88
C GLY A 162 2.01 16.11 3.81
N GLU A 163 1.38 16.60 4.86
CA GLU A 163 -0.06 16.83 4.90
C GLU A 163 -0.44 18.01 4.00
N LEU A 164 -1.36 17.76 3.08
CA LEU A 164 -1.91 18.76 2.17
C LEU A 164 -3.39 18.94 2.45
N VAL A 165 -3.78 20.17 2.76
CA VAL A 165 -5.15 20.55 3.09
C VAL A 165 -5.59 21.71 2.21
N ARG A 166 -6.67 21.54 1.44
CA ARG A 166 -7.19 22.56 0.50
C ARG A 166 -6.18 23.05 -0.53
N VAL A 167 -5.24 22.18 -0.93
CA VAL A 167 -4.20 22.51 -1.90
C VAL A 167 -4.70 22.30 -3.32
N ASN A 168 -4.43 23.27 -4.20
CA ASN A 168 -4.65 23.11 -5.63
C ASN A 168 -3.43 22.48 -6.29
N LEU A 169 -3.57 21.30 -6.86
CA LEU A 169 -2.56 20.53 -7.61
C LEU A 169 -3.06 20.22 -9.04
N ASP A 170 -4.02 20.99 -9.54
CA ASP A 170 -4.57 20.76 -10.88
C ASP A 170 -3.47 20.77 -11.93
N GLY A 171 -3.45 19.75 -12.79
CA GLY A 171 -2.43 19.57 -13.84
C GLY A 171 -0.99 19.38 -13.34
N ALA A 172 -0.75 19.24 -12.03
CA ALA A 172 0.59 19.05 -11.49
C ALA A 172 1.19 17.69 -11.91
N LEU A 173 2.52 17.62 -11.98
CA LEU A 173 3.27 16.38 -12.26
C LEU A 173 3.79 15.82 -10.95
N LEU A 174 3.24 14.70 -10.49
CA LEU A 174 3.62 14.05 -9.23
C LEU A 174 4.29 12.69 -9.47
N LYS A 175 4.80 12.42 -10.68
CA LYS A 175 5.29 11.09 -11.04
C LYS A 175 6.31 10.57 -10.02
N GLY A 176 6.03 9.41 -9.41
CA GLY A 176 6.89 8.78 -8.41
C GLY A 176 7.02 9.53 -7.07
N ALA A 177 6.21 10.57 -6.82
CA ALA A 177 6.18 11.28 -5.56
C ALA A 177 5.59 10.42 -4.44
N TYR A 178 5.85 10.81 -3.19
CA TYR A 178 5.18 10.29 -2.00
C TYR A 178 4.17 11.32 -1.49
N VAL A 179 2.89 10.92 -1.44
CA VAL A 179 1.77 11.81 -1.11
C VAL A 179 0.86 11.11 -0.07
N PRO A 180 1.20 11.18 1.22
CA PRO A 180 0.53 10.36 2.23
C PRO A 180 -0.81 10.94 2.71
N TYR A 181 -1.10 12.21 2.48
CA TYR A 181 -2.25 12.84 3.13
C TYR A 181 -2.83 13.98 2.31
N LEU A 182 -4.10 13.84 1.93
CA LEU A 182 -4.85 14.76 1.08
C LEU A 182 -6.23 15.00 1.70
N VAL A 183 -6.52 16.26 2.03
CA VAL A 183 -7.84 16.68 2.54
C VAL A 183 -8.33 17.88 1.75
N ASP A 184 -9.51 17.77 1.17
CA ASP A 184 -10.15 18.85 0.40
C ASP A 184 -9.26 19.42 -0.74
N CYS A 185 -8.36 18.61 -1.28
CA CYS A 185 -7.43 19.03 -2.34
C CYS A 185 -8.02 18.84 -3.74
N SER A 186 -7.56 19.65 -4.69
CA SER A 186 -7.86 19.47 -6.12
C SER A 186 -6.62 18.93 -6.82
N LEU A 187 -6.75 17.86 -7.58
CA LEU A 187 -5.70 17.19 -8.36
C LEU A 187 -6.20 16.89 -9.78
N ARG A 188 -7.06 17.76 -10.32
CA ARG A 188 -7.76 17.52 -11.57
C ARG A 188 -6.76 17.49 -12.73
N GLY A 189 -6.80 16.43 -13.54
CA GLY A 189 -5.87 16.25 -14.65
C GLY A 189 -4.40 16.10 -14.27
N ALA A 190 -4.08 15.94 -12.98
CA ALA A 190 -2.70 15.76 -12.53
C ALA A 190 -2.12 14.40 -12.98
N ASP A 191 -0.79 14.33 -13.11
CA ASP A 191 -0.08 13.08 -13.41
C ASP A 191 0.51 12.48 -12.14
N LEU A 192 -0.16 11.48 -11.59
CA LEU A 192 0.22 10.70 -10.42
C LEU A 192 0.78 9.32 -10.79
N THR A 193 1.29 9.14 -12.01
CA THR A 193 1.82 7.84 -12.44
C THR A 193 2.91 7.36 -11.46
N HIS A 194 2.81 6.13 -10.96
CA HIS A 194 3.73 5.56 -9.97
C HIS A 194 3.82 6.28 -8.61
N VAL A 195 2.87 7.14 -8.26
CA VAL A 195 2.83 7.77 -6.94
C VAL A 195 2.68 6.72 -5.83
N ARG A 196 3.34 6.99 -4.71
CA ARG A 196 3.23 6.22 -3.47
C ARG A 196 2.20 6.88 -2.54
N LEU A 197 1.11 6.17 -2.31
CA LEU A 197 -0.01 6.47 -1.39
C LEU A 197 -0.12 5.40 -0.27
N ASN A 198 0.90 4.59 -0.04
CA ASN A 198 0.86 3.46 0.91
C ASN A 198 1.58 3.78 2.25
N PRO A 199 0.88 3.77 3.40
CA PRO A 199 -0.54 4.07 3.53
C PRO A 199 -0.81 5.57 3.29
N ALA A 200 -2.05 5.93 2.96
CA ALA A 200 -2.45 7.32 2.78
C ALA A 200 -3.85 7.58 3.34
N VAL A 201 -4.12 8.85 3.64
CA VAL A 201 -5.44 9.36 3.99
C VAL A 201 -5.92 10.32 2.91
N ILE A 202 -7.08 10.06 2.32
CA ILE A 202 -7.64 10.86 1.22
C ILE A 202 -9.09 11.21 1.52
N THR A 203 -9.35 12.45 1.92
CA THR A 203 -10.70 12.91 2.28
C THR A 203 -11.15 14.01 1.32
N ARG A 204 -12.32 13.83 0.69
CA ARG A 204 -12.99 14.86 -0.14
C ARG A 204 -12.08 15.53 -1.18
N SER A 205 -11.12 14.79 -1.71
CA SER A 205 -10.15 15.31 -2.69
C SER A 205 -10.56 14.89 -4.10
N ASP A 206 -10.31 15.78 -5.07
CA ASP A 206 -10.76 15.66 -6.46
C ASP A 206 -9.63 15.27 -7.41
N PHE A 207 -9.68 14.07 -7.96
CA PHE A 207 -8.77 13.50 -8.95
C PHE A 207 -9.41 13.42 -10.34
N THR A 208 -10.41 14.26 -10.64
CA THR A 208 -11.14 14.17 -11.93
C THR A 208 -10.17 14.23 -13.11
N GLY A 209 -10.21 13.23 -13.98
CA GLY A 209 -9.36 13.13 -15.16
C GLY A 209 -7.86 12.95 -14.87
N ALA A 210 -7.47 12.70 -13.63
CA ALA A 210 -6.07 12.50 -13.24
C ALA A 210 -5.54 11.14 -13.72
N LYS A 211 -4.22 11.04 -13.90
CA LYS A 211 -3.54 9.79 -14.24
C LYS A 211 -2.96 9.17 -12.98
N LEU A 212 -3.56 8.09 -12.51
CA LEU A 212 -3.09 7.28 -11.38
C LEU A 212 -2.62 5.89 -11.84
N THR A 213 -2.08 5.79 -13.05
CA THR A 213 -1.61 4.53 -13.60
C THR A 213 -0.49 3.96 -12.72
N ARG A 214 -0.64 2.70 -12.28
CA ARG A 214 0.36 1.98 -11.46
C ARG A 214 0.75 2.71 -10.17
N ILE A 215 -0.17 3.41 -9.51
CA ILE A 215 0.07 3.89 -8.15
C ILE A 215 0.22 2.71 -7.18
N ASN A 216 0.95 2.93 -6.09
CA ASN A 216 0.97 2.05 -4.93
C ASN A 216 0.19 2.72 -3.79
N GLY A 217 -1.03 2.28 -3.56
CA GLY A 217 -1.96 2.78 -2.55
C GLY A 217 -2.64 1.65 -1.77
N SER A 218 -1.99 0.51 -1.55
CA SER A 218 -2.53 -0.50 -0.64
C SER A 218 -2.67 0.10 0.77
N TYR A 219 -3.64 -0.35 1.56
CA TYR A 219 -3.93 0.17 2.90
C TYR A 219 -4.26 1.68 2.96
N THR A 220 -4.65 2.29 1.84
CA THR A 220 -5.15 3.68 1.83
C THR A 220 -6.53 3.75 2.48
N VAL A 221 -6.76 4.80 3.27
CA VAL A 221 -8.08 5.13 3.80
C VAL A 221 -8.59 6.38 3.09
N SER A 222 -9.69 6.24 2.38
CA SER A 222 -10.32 7.30 1.62
C SER A 222 -11.81 7.41 1.93
N GLN A 223 -12.27 8.65 2.00
CA GLN A 223 -13.68 8.98 2.20
C GLN A 223 -14.10 10.10 1.26
N ARG A 224 -15.15 9.83 0.45
CA ARG A 224 -15.76 10.81 -0.47
C ARG A 224 -14.76 11.44 -1.45
N ALA A 225 -13.71 10.72 -1.84
CA ALA A 225 -12.80 11.15 -2.89
C ALA A 225 -13.47 11.02 -4.27
N ILE A 226 -13.08 11.89 -5.20
CA ILE A 226 -13.62 11.92 -6.56
C ILE A 226 -12.51 11.46 -7.51
N PHE A 227 -12.76 10.39 -8.25
CA PHE A 227 -11.90 9.80 -9.28
C PHE A 227 -12.60 9.77 -10.64
N GLN A 228 -13.58 10.65 -10.86
CA GLN A 228 -14.34 10.70 -12.10
C GLN A 228 -13.42 10.83 -13.31
N GLU A 229 -13.59 9.99 -14.33
CA GLU A 229 -12.75 10.00 -15.55
C GLU A 229 -11.25 9.79 -15.32
N ALA A 230 -10.83 9.41 -14.10
CA ALA A 230 -9.43 9.17 -13.78
C ALA A 230 -8.93 7.84 -14.39
N ASP A 231 -7.63 7.78 -14.69
CA ASP A 231 -6.98 6.56 -15.16
C ASP A 231 -6.23 5.88 -14.01
N LEU A 232 -6.85 4.87 -13.41
CA LEU A 232 -6.28 3.98 -12.38
C LEU A 232 -5.82 2.64 -12.97
N THR A 233 -5.47 2.58 -14.27
CA THR A 233 -4.99 1.34 -14.90
C THR A 233 -3.84 0.74 -14.09
N ARG A 234 -3.99 -0.54 -13.69
CA ARG A 234 -3.00 -1.28 -12.89
C ARG A 234 -2.64 -0.63 -11.55
N ALA A 235 -3.51 0.18 -10.96
CA ALA A 235 -3.32 0.71 -9.61
C ALA A 235 -3.30 -0.44 -8.58
N GLU A 236 -2.41 -0.36 -7.59
CA GLU A 236 -2.32 -1.29 -6.46
C GLU A 236 -3.04 -0.67 -5.26
N LEU A 237 -4.23 -1.16 -4.93
CA LEU A 237 -5.12 -0.58 -3.91
C LEU A 237 -5.58 -1.60 -2.88
N ASP A 238 -4.98 -2.79 -2.82
CA ASP A 238 -5.42 -3.88 -1.93
C ASP A 238 -5.53 -3.47 -0.45
N ASN A 239 -6.50 -4.04 0.26
CA ASN A 239 -6.76 -3.79 1.68
C ASN A 239 -7.04 -2.30 2.01
N SER A 240 -7.52 -1.54 1.03
CA SER A 240 -7.86 -0.11 1.21
C SER A 240 -9.35 0.11 1.45
N SER A 241 -9.70 1.32 1.86
CA SER A 241 -11.07 1.78 2.02
C SER A 241 -11.29 3.01 1.13
N PHE A 242 -12.33 3.01 0.31
CA PHE A 242 -12.77 4.13 -0.54
C PHE A 242 -14.28 4.37 -0.35
N LEU A 243 -14.68 4.58 0.91
CA LEU A 243 -16.08 4.78 1.27
C LEU A 243 -16.67 5.98 0.55
N GLU A 244 -17.83 5.79 -0.07
CA GLU A 244 -18.57 6.84 -0.78
C GLU A 244 -17.74 7.56 -1.87
N ALA A 245 -16.70 6.90 -2.40
CA ALA A 245 -15.87 7.48 -3.47
C ALA A 245 -16.59 7.46 -4.82
N ASN A 246 -16.27 8.40 -5.69
CA ASN A 246 -16.85 8.50 -7.03
C ASN A 246 -15.83 8.10 -8.11
N PHE A 247 -15.96 6.91 -8.67
CA PHE A 247 -15.18 6.38 -9.79
C PHE A 247 -15.96 6.43 -11.13
N ASP A 248 -16.95 7.30 -11.27
CA ASP A 248 -17.75 7.39 -12.50
C ASP A 248 -16.88 7.61 -13.72
N ARG A 249 -17.08 6.77 -14.75
CA ARG A 249 -16.30 6.78 -16.00
C ARG A 249 -14.78 6.63 -15.81
N ALA A 250 -14.31 6.21 -14.63
CA ALA A 250 -12.90 5.94 -14.39
C ALA A 250 -12.44 4.68 -15.14
N ASN A 251 -11.16 4.63 -15.49
CA ASN A 251 -10.52 3.44 -16.03
C ASN A 251 -9.73 2.74 -14.91
N LEU A 252 -10.23 1.61 -14.44
CA LEU A 252 -9.60 0.72 -13.46
C LEU A 252 -9.17 -0.62 -14.09
N THR A 253 -8.89 -0.63 -15.39
CA THR A 253 -8.45 -1.85 -16.10
C THR A 253 -7.25 -2.46 -15.39
N GLU A 254 -7.32 -3.76 -15.08
CA GLU A 254 -6.28 -4.52 -14.37
C GLU A 254 -5.89 -3.95 -12.98
N ALA A 255 -6.72 -3.12 -12.35
CA ALA A 255 -6.46 -2.61 -10.99
C ALA A 255 -6.58 -3.72 -9.94
N GLN A 256 -5.82 -3.60 -8.85
CA GLN A 256 -5.84 -4.52 -7.70
C GLN A 256 -6.60 -3.86 -6.56
N LEU A 257 -7.78 -4.39 -6.24
CA LEU A 257 -8.74 -3.90 -5.25
C LEU A 257 -9.15 -5.05 -4.31
N ASP A 258 -8.26 -6.04 -4.09
CA ASP A 258 -8.59 -7.19 -3.25
C ASP A 258 -8.82 -6.72 -1.81
N ARG A 259 -9.92 -7.19 -1.21
CA ARG A 259 -10.36 -6.84 0.15
C ARG A 259 -10.58 -5.34 0.37
N CYS A 260 -10.85 -4.58 -0.69
CA CYS A 260 -11.21 -3.18 -0.55
C CYS A 260 -12.59 -2.98 0.06
N ASP A 261 -12.75 -1.95 0.89
CA ASP A 261 -14.06 -1.45 1.28
C ASP A 261 -14.50 -0.32 0.34
N LEU A 262 -15.40 -0.63 -0.59
CA LEU A 262 -15.96 0.26 -1.61
C LEU A 262 -17.44 0.57 -1.30
N THR A 263 -17.84 0.49 -0.02
CA THR A 263 -19.22 0.70 0.40
C THR A 263 -19.71 2.10 0.00
N GLY A 264 -20.86 2.15 -0.68
CA GLY A 264 -21.48 3.37 -1.17
C GLY A 264 -20.73 4.06 -2.32
N ALA A 265 -19.69 3.45 -2.89
CA ALA A 265 -18.96 4.03 -4.01
C ALA A 265 -19.77 4.01 -5.31
N SER A 266 -19.53 4.98 -6.18
CA SER A 266 -20.12 5.05 -7.53
C SER A 266 -19.10 4.63 -8.58
N PHE A 267 -19.50 3.77 -9.50
CA PHE A 267 -18.71 3.25 -10.61
C PHE A 267 -19.48 3.39 -11.94
N ARG A 268 -20.34 4.41 -12.07
CA ARG A 268 -21.24 4.52 -13.23
C ARG A 268 -20.44 4.65 -14.52
N GLY A 269 -20.60 3.69 -15.43
CA GLY A 269 -19.84 3.66 -16.68
C GLY A 269 -18.34 3.45 -16.53
N ALA A 270 -17.85 3.03 -15.36
CA ALA A 270 -16.43 2.76 -15.14
C ALA A 270 -15.97 1.49 -15.88
N ASP A 271 -14.67 1.43 -16.21
CA ASP A 271 -14.05 0.30 -16.88
C ASP A 271 -13.16 -0.48 -15.90
N LEU A 272 -13.62 -1.65 -15.44
CA LEU A 272 -12.93 -2.53 -14.49
C LEU A 272 -12.49 -3.84 -15.16
N ARG A 273 -12.24 -3.84 -16.47
CA ARG A 273 -11.84 -5.05 -17.20
C ARG A 273 -10.58 -5.68 -16.60
N GLY A 274 -10.63 -6.97 -16.32
CA GLY A 274 -9.53 -7.72 -15.70
C GLY A 274 -9.12 -7.26 -14.28
N ALA A 275 -9.90 -6.39 -13.63
CA ALA A 275 -9.61 -5.95 -12.27
C ALA A 275 -9.76 -7.09 -11.25
N ARG A 276 -9.03 -6.99 -10.13
CA ARG A 276 -9.11 -7.94 -9.00
C ARG A 276 -9.88 -7.28 -7.86
N LEU A 277 -11.00 -7.87 -7.46
CA LEU A 277 -11.89 -7.41 -6.39
C LEU A 277 -12.27 -8.57 -5.46
N ASN A 278 -11.34 -9.52 -5.22
CA ASN A 278 -11.62 -10.66 -4.36
C ASN A 278 -11.98 -10.17 -2.96
N ARG A 279 -13.14 -10.60 -2.44
CA ARG A 279 -13.65 -10.21 -1.11
C ARG A 279 -13.79 -8.70 -0.92
N ALA A 280 -13.95 -7.94 -2.00
CA ALA A 280 -14.25 -6.52 -1.91
C ALA A 280 -15.68 -6.30 -1.39
N LYS A 281 -15.89 -5.24 -0.61
CA LYS A 281 -17.22 -4.81 -0.18
C LYS A 281 -17.74 -3.74 -1.14
N LEU A 282 -18.73 -4.09 -1.95
CA LEU A 282 -19.43 -3.19 -2.88
C LEU A 282 -20.85 -2.90 -2.37
N ILE A 283 -21.02 -2.87 -1.04
CA ILE A 283 -22.32 -2.70 -0.40
C ILE A 283 -22.89 -1.33 -0.78
N ASN A 284 -24.13 -1.30 -1.28
CA ASN A 284 -24.80 -0.08 -1.77
C ASN A 284 -24.03 0.69 -2.86
N ALA A 285 -23.09 0.04 -3.57
CA ALA A 285 -22.35 0.68 -4.66
C ALA A 285 -23.23 0.85 -5.91
N ASP A 286 -23.01 1.92 -6.68
CA ASP A 286 -23.67 2.10 -7.99
C ASP A 286 -22.75 1.61 -9.12
N LEU A 287 -23.04 0.44 -9.66
CA LEU A 287 -22.28 -0.21 -10.73
C LEU A 287 -22.94 -0.03 -12.11
N SER A 288 -23.88 0.91 -12.25
CA SER A 288 -24.67 1.07 -13.47
C SER A 288 -23.77 1.30 -14.68
N HIS A 289 -23.94 0.49 -15.72
CA HIS A 289 -23.15 0.53 -16.96
C HIS A 289 -21.63 0.29 -16.78
N ALA A 290 -21.18 -0.17 -15.62
CA ALA A 290 -19.78 -0.54 -15.41
C ALA A 290 -19.39 -1.79 -16.21
N LYS A 291 -18.12 -1.92 -16.57
CA LYS A 291 -17.58 -3.07 -17.31
C LYS A 291 -16.66 -3.91 -16.43
N PHE A 292 -17.09 -5.13 -16.11
CA PHE A 292 -16.32 -6.10 -15.34
C PHE A 292 -15.81 -7.25 -16.22
N VAL A 293 -15.60 -7.03 -17.53
CA VAL A 293 -15.22 -8.12 -18.43
C VAL A 293 -13.91 -8.76 -17.98
N GLY A 294 -13.94 -10.07 -17.70
CA GLY A 294 -12.79 -10.81 -17.17
C GLY A 294 -12.33 -10.43 -15.75
N ALA A 295 -13.09 -9.63 -15.01
CA ALA A 295 -12.74 -9.22 -13.66
C ALA A 295 -12.96 -10.35 -12.63
N ASN A 296 -12.23 -10.31 -11.52
CA ASN A 296 -12.38 -11.30 -10.45
C ASN A 296 -13.06 -10.69 -9.22
N LEU A 297 -14.32 -11.05 -8.97
CA LEU A 297 -15.13 -10.61 -7.83
C LEU A 297 -15.42 -11.76 -6.84
N ALA A 298 -14.56 -12.78 -6.77
CA ALA A 298 -14.82 -13.92 -5.90
C ALA A 298 -14.99 -13.51 -4.43
N GLY A 299 -16.08 -13.94 -3.80
CA GLY A 299 -16.44 -13.61 -2.43
C GLY A 299 -16.77 -12.12 -2.19
N ALA A 300 -16.95 -11.31 -3.24
CA ALA A 300 -17.32 -9.91 -3.09
C ALA A 300 -18.75 -9.77 -2.54
N ASP A 301 -18.98 -8.73 -1.74
CA ASP A 301 -20.30 -8.43 -1.20
C ASP A 301 -20.97 -7.31 -2.01
N LEU A 302 -21.97 -7.64 -2.82
CA LEU A 302 -22.73 -6.68 -3.63
C LEU A 302 -24.11 -6.36 -3.02
N THR A 303 -24.29 -6.54 -1.71
CA THR A 303 -25.56 -6.26 -1.03
C THR A 303 -26.04 -4.83 -1.32
N GLY A 304 -27.24 -4.70 -1.90
CA GLY A 304 -27.83 -3.39 -2.21
C GLY A 304 -27.17 -2.63 -3.37
N ALA A 305 -26.21 -3.22 -4.09
CA ALA A 305 -25.58 -2.57 -5.23
C ALA A 305 -26.56 -2.37 -6.40
N THR A 306 -26.42 -1.29 -7.16
CA THR A 306 -27.17 -1.10 -8.42
C THR A 306 -26.36 -1.64 -9.59
N VAL A 307 -26.95 -2.55 -10.37
CA VAL A 307 -26.27 -3.29 -11.46
C VAL A 307 -27.00 -3.14 -12.81
N GLU A 308 -27.61 -1.98 -13.05
CA GLU A 308 -28.32 -1.71 -14.30
C GLU A 308 -27.34 -1.55 -15.45
N GLY A 309 -27.46 -2.35 -16.51
CA GLY A 309 -26.58 -2.27 -17.68
C GLY A 309 -25.12 -2.64 -17.41
N THR A 310 -24.78 -3.19 -16.24
CA THR A 310 -23.44 -3.68 -15.92
C THR A 310 -23.08 -4.88 -16.79
N ASP A 311 -21.87 -4.88 -17.34
CA ASP A 311 -21.34 -5.96 -18.16
C ASP A 311 -20.44 -6.87 -17.31
N PHE A 312 -20.90 -8.09 -17.07
CA PHE A 312 -20.18 -9.11 -16.32
C PHE A 312 -19.61 -10.22 -17.23
N GLU A 313 -19.44 -9.96 -18.54
CA GLU A 313 -18.93 -10.98 -19.47
C GLU A 313 -17.59 -11.56 -18.99
N GLY A 314 -17.60 -12.82 -18.60
CA GLY A 314 -16.45 -13.51 -18.04
C GLY A 314 -15.94 -13.00 -16.70
N ALA A 315 -16.74 -12.24 -15.96
CA ALA A 315 -16.43 -11.97 -14.56
C ALA A 315 -16.53 -13.25 -13.72
N ASN A 316 -15.60 -13.43 -12.78
CA ASN A 316 -15.69 -14.46 -11.75
C ASN A 316 -16.51 -13.93 -10.55
N LEU A 317 -17.72 -14.44 -10.37
CA LEU A 317 -18.62 -14.09 -9.27
C LEU A 317 -18.78 -15.22 -8.25
N TYR A 318 -17.81 -16.15 -8.22
CA TYR A 318 -17.82 -17.27 -7.29
C TYR A 318 -17.99 -16.82 -5.84
N ALA A 319 -18.97 -17.37 -5.11
CA ALA A 319 -19.32 -17.01 -3.73
C ALA A 319 -19.60 -15.51 -3.47
N ALA A 320 -19.80 -14.70 -4.51
CA ALA A 320 -20.19 -13.32 -4.33
C ALA A 320 -21.63 -13.24 -3.81
N ASN A 321 -21.93 -12.28 -2.94
CA ASN A 321 -23.31 -12.01 -2.55
C ASN A 321 -23.99 -11.23 -3.68
N LEU A 322 -24.95 -11.88 -4.35
CA LEU A 322 -25.68 -11.36 -5.51
C LEU A 322 -27.13 -10.98 -5.19
N ASP A 323 -27.50 -10.76 -3.92
CA ASP A 323 -28.87 -10.40 -3.53
C ASP A 323 -29.45 -9.19 -4.32
N ALA A 324 -28.58 -8.31 -4.84
CA ALA A 324 -28.92 -7.19 -5.70
C ALA A 324 -29.37 -7.57 -7.13
N LEU A 325 -28.99 -8.75 -7.62
CA LEU A 325 -29.33 -9.23 -8.95
C LEU A 325 -30.70 -9.90 -8.89
N GLY A 326 -31.76 -9.10 -9.15
CA GLY A 326 -33.11 -9.63 -9.28
C GLY A 326 -33.20 -10.82 -10.24
N PRO A 327 -34.24 -11.67 -10.13
CA PRO A 327 -34.26 -13.05 -10.64
C PRO A 327 -34.31 -13.26 -12.18
N GLY A 328 -33.73 -12.39 -13.01
CA GLY A 328 -33.99 -12.42 -14.47
C GLY A 328 -32.90 -11.90 -15.41
N LYS A 329 -31.68 -11.59 -14.96
CA LYS A 329 -30.59 -11.19 -15.86
C LYS A 329 -29.65 -12.36 -16.14
N PRO A 330 -29.49 -12.80 -17.41
CA PRO A 330 -28.43 -13.72 -17.78
C PRO A 330 -27.10 -12.97 -17.62
N LEU A 331 -26.33 -13.36 -16.63
CA LEU A 331 -24.95 -12.94 -16.49
C LEU A 331 -24.12 -13.89 -17.36
N HIS A 332 -23.41 -13.37 -18.35
CA HIS A 332 -22.48 -14.15 -19.16
C HIS A 332 -21.23 -14.45 -18.32
N LEU A 333 -21.39 -15.30 -17.31
CA LEU A 333 -20.33 -15.62 -16.34
C LEU A 333 -19.31 -16.55 -16.98
N LEU A 334 -18.03 -16.32 -16.68
CA LEU A 334 -17.05 -17.38 -16.85
C LEU A 334 -17.20 -18.29 -15.62
N PRO A 335 -17.02 -19.62 -15.79
CA PRO A 335 -16.73 -20.47 -14.65
C PRO A 335 -15.53 -19.87 -13.89
N PRO A 336 -15.41 -20.12 -12.57
CA PRO A 336 -14.26 -19.64 -11.80
C PRO A 336 -12.98 -19.91 -12.61
N PRO A 337 -12.04 -18.95 -12.68
CA PRO A 337 -10.87 -19.11 -13.52
C PRO A 337 -10.23 -20.44 -13.13
N PRO A 338 -9.97 -21.35 -14.08
CA PRO A 338 -9.22 -22.54 -13.75
C PRO A 338 -7.95 -22.06 -13.07
N ILE A 339 -7.68 -22.60 -11.89
CA ILE A 339 -6.40 -22.41 -11.22
C ILE A 339 -5.36 -22.61 -12.31
N ALA A 340 -4.62 -21.56 -12.66
CA ALA A 340 -3.69 -21.65 -13.77
C ALA A 340 -2.83 -22.90 -13.53
N TRP A 341 -2.85 -23.83 -14.49
CA TRP A 341 -2.27 -25.19 -14.35
C TRP A 341 -0.78 -25.17 -13.93
N GLU A 342 -0.16 -24.00 -14.06
CA GLU A 342 1.20 -23.64 -13.67
C GLU A 342 1.42 -23.48 -12.15
N ARG A 343 0.36 -23.28 -11.33
CA ARG A 343 0.43 -23.20 -9.85
C ARG A 343 0.16 -24.51 -9.11
N ILE A 344 -0.26 -25.55 -9.81
CA ILE A 344 -0.55 -26.85 -9.20
C ILE A 344 0.78 -27.60 -9.06
N GLY A 345 1.31 -27.70 -7.85
CA GLY A 345 2.49 -28.50 -7.56
C GLY A 345 2.17 -30.01 -7.58
N PRO A 346 3.19 -30.85 -7.36
CA PRO A 346 3.09 -32.27 -7.63
C PRO A 346 2.06 -32.99 -6.77
N ASN A 347 1.82 -32.57 -5.52
CA ASN A 347 0.90 -33.26 -4.62
C ASN A 347 -0.55 -33.01 -5.04
N MET A 348 -0.89 -31.76 -5.39
CA MET A 348 -2.23 -31.42 -5.89
C MET A 348 -2.56 -32.16 -7.20
N ARG A 349 -1.59 -32.30 -8.12
CA ARG A 349 -1.77 -33.04 -9.39
C ARG A 349 -1.97 -34.54 -9.18
N ILE A 350 -1.10 -35.17 -8.38
CA ILE A 350 -1.19 -36.61 -8.09
C ILE A 350 -2.55 -36.95 -7.49
N LEU A 351 -3.01 -36.10 -6.58
CA LEU A 351 -4.24 -36.29 -5.87
C LEU A 351 -5.44 -36.17 -6.83
N GLU A 352 -5.47 -35.14 -7.69
CA GLU A 352 -6.45 -35.00 -8.78
C GLU A 352 -6.52 -36.23 -9.70
N GLU A 353 -5.37 -36.70 -10.19
CA GLU A 353 -5.27 -37.91 -11.04
C GLU A 353 -5.70 -39.20 -10.32
N THR A 354 -5.48 -39.26 -9.02
CA THR A 354 -5.82 -40.40 -8.17
C THR A 354 -7.33 -40.47 -8.00
N TRP A 355 -7.98 -39.34 -7.80
CA TRP A 355 -9.41 -39.27 -7.55
C TRP A 355 -10.27 -39.42 -8.81
N GLN A 356 -9.78 -39.06 -10.00
CA GLN A 356 -10.47 -39.37 -11.27
C GLN A 356 -10.73 -40.88 -11.48
N LYS A 357 -10.09 -41.75 -10.70
CA LYS A 357 -10.21 -43.20 -10.79
C LYS A 357 -11.19 -43.80 -9.77
N VAL A 358 -11.84 -43.01 -8.91
CA VAL A 358 -12.86 -43.46 -7.93
C VAL A 358 -14.28 -43.22 -8.41
N ARG A 359 -15.24 -44.03 -7.97
CA ARG A 359 -16.68 -43.79 -8.18
C ARG A 359 -17.34 -43.04 -7.03
N TYR A 360 -16.77 -43.10 -5.84
CA TYR A 360 -17.23 -42.37 -4.67
C TYR A 360 -16.06 -42.20 -3.70
N PHE A 361 -15.81 -40.97 -3.27
CA PHE A 361 -14.77 -40.60 -2.32
C PHE A 361 -15.35 -39.60 -1.31
N ASP A 362 -15.26 -39.91 -0.04
CA ASP A 362 -15.87 -39.10 1.02
C ASP A 362 -14.88 -39.01 2.17
N THR A 363 -14.48 -37.79 2.50
CA THR A 363 -13.53 -37.53 3.57
C THR A 363 -13.94 -36.34 4.42
N SER A 364 -13.76 -36.45 5.74
CA SER A 364 -13.84 -35.31 6.64
C SER A 364 -12.46 -34.98 7.20
N ILE A 365 -12.17 -33.69 7.26
CA ILE A 365 -10.97 -33.08 7.82
C ILE A 365 -11.45 -32.13 8.92
N CYS A 366 -10.92 -32.22 10.13
CA CYS A 366 -11.12 -31.19 11.14
C CYS A 366 -10.12 -30.08 10.91
N ILE A 367 -10.60 -28.84 11.04
CA ILE A 367 -9.80 -27.63 10.94
C ILE A 367 -9.91 -26.90 12.27
N ASP A 368 -8.77 -26.63 12.90
CA ASP A 368 -8.71 -25.84 14.13
C ASP A 368 -8.03 -24.51 13.81
N PRO A 369 -8.78 -23.44 13.52
CA PRO A 369 -8.20 -22.16 13.12
C PRO A 369 -7.50 -21.42 14.26
N ASP A 370 -7.88 -21.64 15.53
CA ASP A 370 -7.42 -20.81 16.67
C ASP A 370 -7.26 -21.59 18.00
N GLY A 371 -7.40 -22.92 18.03
CA GLY A 371 -7.20 -23.76 19.21
C GLY A 371 -8.34 -23.80 20.23
N SER A 372 -9.49 -23.18 19.93
CA SER A 372 -10.58 -22.99 20.91
C SER A 372 -11.96 -23.53 20.49
N GLU A 373 -12.22 -23.80 19.21
CA GLU A 373 -13.44 -24.50 18.75
C GLU A 373 -13.14 -25.28 17.47
N THR A 374 -13.54 -26.56 17.42
CA THR A 374 -13.31 -27.42 16.26
C THR A 374 -14.37 -27.12 15.18
N GLU A 375 -13.96 -26.52 14.06
CA GLU A 375 -14.78 -26.51 12.85
C GLU A 375 -14.49 -27.79 12.06
N PHE A 376 -15.54 -28.49 11.63
CA PHE A 376 -15.39 -29.74 10.89
C PHE A 376 -15.63 -29.46 9.42
N LEU A 377 -14.67 -29.85 8.60
CA LEU A 377 -14.79 -29.78 7.17
C LEU A 377 -15.14 -31.16 6.62
N GLN A 378 -16.20 -31.24 5.83
CA GLN A 378 -16.55 -32.47 5.13
C GLN A 378 -16.42 -32.26 3.62
N LEU A 379 -15.38 -32.86 3.05
CA LEU A 379 -15.17 -32.90 1.61
C LEU A 379 -15.84 -34.18 1.06
N ILE A 380 -17.10 -34.06 0.62
CA ILE A 380 -17.87 -35.18 0.08
C ILE A 380 -17.84 -35.14 -1.44
N ILE A 381 -17.19 -36.12 -2.06
CA ILE A 381 -16.99 -36.11 -3.51
C ILE A 381 -17.66 -37.32 -4.12
N ASP A 382 -18.91 -37.05 -4.49
CA ASP A 382 -19.81 -38.02 -5.08
C ASP A 382 -19.60 -38.05 -6.60
N ALA A 383 -18.78 -38.99 -7.08
CA ALA A 383 -18.52 -39.17 -8.50
C ALA A 383 -19.58 -40.06 -9.17
N TYR A 384 -20.87 -39.69 -9.07
CA TYR A 384 -21.92 -40.23 -9.93
C TYR A 384 -22.18 -39.30 -11.10
N GLY A 385 -21.53 -39.57 -12.24
CA GLY A 385 -21.90 -39.05 -13.57
C GLY A 385 -21.93 -37.51 -13.67
N SER A 386 -20.88 -36.94 -14.28
CA SER A 386 -20.56 -35.52 -14.48
C SER A 386 -20.01 -34.79 -13.24
N SER A 387 -18.68 -34.92 -13.05
CA SER A 387 -17.75 -33.83 -12.70
C SER A 387 -18.24 -32.71 -11.76
N SER A 388 -18.75 -33.03 -10.57
CA SER A 388 -18.97 -32.03 -9.51
C SER A 388 -18.47 -32.55 -8.17
N ALA A 389 -17.42 -31.95 -7.62
CA ALA A 389 -17.04 -32.14 -6.22
C ALA A 389 -17.96 -31.31 -5.32
N ARG A 390 -18.38 -31.82 -4.15
CA ARG A 390 -19.18 -31.03 -3.19
C ARG A 390 -18.44 -30.92 -1.86
N ALA A 391 -17.75 -29.81 -1.64
CA ALA A 391 -17.18 -29.54 -0.33
C ALA A 391 -18.21 -28.81 0.55
N PHE A 392 -18.31 -29.21 1.80
CA PHE A 392 -19.15 -28.56 2.80
C PHE A 392 -18.29 -28.21 4.00
N ALA A 393 -18.40 -26.97 4.47
CA ALA A 393 -17.90 -26.59 5.79
C ALA A 393 -19.07 -26.63 6.77
N SER A 394 -18.93 -27.39 7.86
CA SER A 394 -19.91 -27.39 8.96
C SER A 394 -19.35 -26.57 10.10
N THR A 395 -19.87 -25.35 10.25
CA THR A 395 -19.61 -24.51 11.42
C THR A 395 -20.68 -24.76 12.49
N PRO A 396 -20.46 -24.39 13.76
CA PRO A 396 -21.51 -24.36 14.78
C PRO A 396 -22.74 -23.53 14.36
N THR A 397 -22.58 -22.60 13.40
CA THR A 397 -23.63 -21.69 12.90
C THR A 397 -24.35 -22.16 11.63
N GLY A 398 -23.94 -23.28 11.02
CA GLY A 398 -24.57 -23.86 9.83
C GLY A 398 -23.60 -24.47 8.83
N SER A 399 -24.14 -25.17 7.82
CA SER A 399 -23.38 -25.75 6.72
C SER A 399 -23.33 -24.80 5.51
N HIS A 400 -22.12 -24.54 5.00
CA HIS A 400 -21.92 -23.71 3.80
C HIS A 400 -21.43 -24.59 2.63
N PRO A 401 -22.13 -24.59 1.48
CA PRO A 401 -21.67 -25.30 0.30
C PRO A 401 -20.54 -24.53 -0.40
N CYS A 402 -19.46 -25.21 -0.76
CA CYS A 402 -18.49 -24.72 -1.74
C CYS A 402 -18.96 -25.17 -3.14
N GLN A 403 -19.02 -24.25 -4.10
CA GLN A 403 -19.35 -24.58 -5.50
C GLN A 403 -18.07 -24.70 -6.34
N ALA A 404 -17.32 -25.77 -6.11
CA ALA A 404 -16.13 -26.06 -6.88
C ALA A 404 -16.45 -27.08 -7.99
N GLU A 405 -15.98 -26.85 -9.21
CA GLU A 405 -16.11 -27.82 -10.31
C GLU A 405 -15.06 -28.92 -10.15
N THR A 406 -13.91 -28.57 -9.56
CA THR A 406 -12.83 -29.50 -9.25
C THR A 406 -12.51 -29.57 -7.76
N ILE A 407 -11.89 -30.66 -7.35
CA ILE A 407 -11.44 -30.87 -5.97
C ILE A 407 -10.28 -29.93 -5.58
N CYS A 408 -9.43 -29.57 -6.54
CA CYS A 408 -8.37 -28.58 -6.34
C CYS A 408 -8.93 -27.19 -6.08
N GLU A 409 -9.99 -26.81 -6.80
CA GLU A 409 -10.73 -25.55 -6.56
C GLU A 409 -11.34 -25.53 -5.16
N ALA A 410 -11.99 -26.62 -4.75
CA ALA A 410 -12.54 -26.73 -3.41
C ALA A 410 -11.44 -26.49 -2.36
N MET A 411 -10.34 -27.26 -2.42
CA MET A 411 -9.26 -27.14 -1.45
C MET A 411 -8.64 -25.73 -1.41
N LEU A 412 -8.47 -25.06 -2.56
CA LEU A 412 -7.89 -23.71 -2.62
C LEU A 412 -8.84 -22.60 -2.16
N GLU A 413 -10.11 -22.69 -2.51
CA GLU A 413 -11.12 -21.75 -2.04
C GLU A 413 -11.21 -21.78 -0.52
N MET A 414 -11.20 -22.99 0.03
CA MET A 414 -11.22 -23.24 1.46
C MET A 414 -9.91 -22.77 2.09
N ALA A 415 -8.79 -22.84 1.35
CA ALA A 415 -7.52 -22.33 1.79
C ALA A 415 -7.43 -20.86 2.05
N GLN A 416 -8.08 -20.09 1.19
CA GLN A 416 -8.10 -18.65 1.38
C GLN A 416 -8.91 -18.25 2.61
N ARG A 417 -9.79 -19.11 3.11
CA ARG A 417 -10.71 -18.79 4.21
C ARG A 417 -10.06 -18.97 5.59
N TRP A 418 -9.12 -19.90 5.76
CA TRP A 418 -8.44 -20.17 7.03
C TRP A 418 -6.93 -20.41 6.84
N PRO A 419 -6.12 -19.34 6.71
CA PRO A 419 -4.70 -19.45 6.36
C PRO A 419 -3.80 -20.04 7.46
N ASP A 420 -4.25 -20.02 8.72
CA ASP A 420 -3.43 -20.36 9.90
C ASP A 420 -3.90 -21.62 10.64
N ALA A 421 -4.74 -22.43 10.02
CA ALA A 421 -5.41 -23.52 10.72
C ALA A 421 -4.60 -24.83 10.83
N GLU A 422 -4.78 -25.53 11.94
CA GLU A 422 -4.29 -26.91 12.13
C GLU A 422 -5.27 -27.95 11.57
N LEU A 423 -4.74 -29.08 11.08
CA LEU A 423 -5.51 -30.03 10.27
C LEU A 423 -5.41 -31.46 10.78
N TYR A 424 -6.56 -32.13 10.83
CA TYR A 424 -6.66 -33.53 11.24
C TYR A 424 -7.60 -34.30 10.32
N LEU A 425 -7.13 -35.39 9.70
CA LEU A 425 -8.01 -36.25 8.90
C LEU A 425 -8.88 -37.09 9.84
N GLU A 426 -10.20 -36.89 9.79
CA GLU A 426 -11.13 -37.53 10.70
C GLU A 426 -11.73 -38.80 10.09
N THR A 427 -12.18 -38.75 8.82
CA THR A 427 -12.70 -39.94 8.13
C THR A 427 -12.28 -40.00 6.66
N LEU A 428 -12.09 -41.22 6.14
CA LEU A 428 -11.83 -41.49 4.72
C LEU A 428 -12.59 -42.73 4.24
N ARG A 429 -13.41 -42.57 3.19
CA ARG A 429 -14.20 -43.63 2.57
C ARG A 429 -14.03 -43.64 1.05
N VAL A 430 -13.70 -44.80 0.49
CA VAL A 430 -13.54 -45.00 -0.96
C VAL A 430 -14.43 -46.15 -1.42
N ARG A 431 -15.29 -45.94 -2.42
CA ARG A 431 -16.14 -47.01 -2.99
C ARG A 431 -15.98 -47.12 -4.52
N THR A 432 -15.63 -48.34 -4.94
CA THR A 432 -15.55 -48.89 -6.30
C THR A 432 -15.06 -47.96 -7.41
N GLY A 433 -13.75 -47.73 -7.43
CA GLY A 433 -12.99 -47.42 -8.64
C GLY A 433 -11.57 -48.00 -8.53
N SER A 434 -10.75 -47.86 -9.56
CA SER A 434 -9.41 -48.45 -9.66
C SER A 434 -8.33 -47.48 -9.16
N VAL A 435 -8.30 -47.24 -7.86
CA VAL A 435 -7.18 -46.51 -7.24
C VAL A 435 -6.15 -47.51 -6.74
N ARG A 436 -4.90 -47.37 -7.20
CA ARG A 436 -3.76 -48.09 -6.63
C ARG A 436 -3.26 -47.30 -5.43
N GLY A 437 -3.54 -47.79 -4.23
CA GLY A 437 -2.99 -47.26 -2.99
C GLY A 437 -3.79 -47.73 -1.77
N THR A 438 -3.16 -47.76 -0.60
CA THR A 438 -3.84 -48.01 0.67
C THR A 438 -4.62 -46.77 1.11
N PRO A 439 -5.68 -46.91 1.94
CA PRO A 439 -6.38 -45.76 2.51
C PRO A 439 -5.43 -44.77 3.22
N LYS A 440 -4.35 -45.28 3.82
CA LYS A 440 -3.31 -44.46 4.44
C LYS A 440 -2.55 -43.60 3.43
N GLU A 441 -2.14 -44.17 2.30
CA GLU A 441 -1.44 -43.43 1.24
C GLU A 441 -2.33 -42.33 0.65
N LEU A 442 -3.63 -42.58 0.52
CA LEU A 442 -4.60 -41.57 0.05
C LEU A 442 -4.82 -40.44 1.07
N ALA A 443 -4.86 -40.77 2.35
CA ALA A 443 -4.89 -39.80 3.44
C ALA A 443 -3.67 -38.88 3.39
N GLU A 444 -2.47 -39.46 3.28
CA GLU A 444 -1.21 -38.71 3.22
C GLU A 444 -1.14 -37.78 1.99
N GLN A 445 -1.60 -38.25 0.83
CA GLN A 445 -1.66 -37.42 -0.37
C GLN A 445 -2.65 -36.26 -0.22
N THR A 446 -3.81 -36.50 0.40
CA THR A 446 -4.84 -35.47 0.65
C THR A 446 -4.27 -34.35 1.51
N LEU A 447 -3.59 -34.73 2.58
CA LEU A 447 -2.93 -33.81 3.49
C LEU A 447 -1.77 -33.08 2.81
N ALA A 448 -0.93 -33.77 2.04
CA ALA A 448 0.22 -33.17 1.36
C ALA A 448 -0.19 -32.12 0.32
N ALA A 449 -1.28 -32.37 -0.42
CA ALA A 449 -1.82 -31.41 -1.37
C ALA A 449 -2.43 -30.18 -0.67
N TRP A 450 -3.09 -30.39 0.47
CA TRP A 450 -3.54 -29.29 1.32
C TRP A 450 -2.36 -28.48 1.85
N HIS A 451 -1.30 -29.10 2.38
CA HIS A 451 -0.10 -28.36 2.80
C HIS A 451 0.54 -27.56 1.67
N GLU A 452 0.60 -28.14 0.48
CA GLU A 452 1.10 -27.46 -0.72
C GLU A 452 0.27 -26.19 -1.05
N ALA A 453 -1.05 -26.23 -0.85
CA ALA A 453 -1.93 -25.10 -1.06
C ALA A 453 -1.77 -23.97 -0.01
N PHE A 454 -1.23 -24.24 1.19
CA PHE A 454 -1.24 -23.32 2.34
C PHE A 454 0.16 -22.95 2.88
N ALA A 455 1.22 -23.66 2.49
CA ALA A 455 2.59 -23.49 2.99
C ALA A 455 2.77 -23.63 4.52
N GLN A 456 1.84 -24.30 5.21
CA GLN A 456 1.94 -24.64 6.64
C GLN A 456 2.68 -25.99 6.82
N PRO A 457 3.49 -26.21 7.86
CA PRO A 457 4.00 -27.54 8.22
C PRO A 457 3.05 -28.28 9.18
N PHE A 458 3.11 -29.62 9.20
CA PHE A 458 2.43 -30.44 10.22
C PHE A 458 3.06 -30.22 11.62
N PRO A 459 2.27 -30.06 12.69
CA PRO A 459 2.74 -30.46 14.00
C PRO A 459 2.82 -32.00 14.03
N SER A 460 3.98 -32.55 14.39
CA SER A 460 4.06 -33.96 14.76
C SER A 460 3.26 -34.17 16.04
N ARG A 461 2.16 -34.92 15.98
CA ARG A 461 1.67 -35.63 17.16
C ARG A 461 2.26 -37.04 17.14
N ASP A 462 2.98 -37.37 18.21
CA ASP A 462 3.23 -38.75 18.63
C ASP A 462 1.91 -39.50 18.82
#